data_AF-A0AA49JFI7-F1
#
_entry.id   AF-A0AA49JFI7-F1
#
_cell.length_a   1.000
_cell.length_b   1.000
_cell.length_c   1.000
_cell.angle_alpha   90.00
_cell.angle_beta   90.00
_cell.angle_gamma   90.00
#
_symmetry.space_group_name_H-M   'P 1'
#
loop_
_entity.id
_entity.type
_entity.pdbx_description
1 polymer ?
#
loop_
_entity_poly.entity_id
_entity_poly.type
_entity_poly.pdbx_seq_one_letter_code
_entity_poly.pdbx_strand_id
1 'polypeptide(L)'
;MKPINQPERKAALTKFSLFLILSFCLLFLPFLFYRLVPEAAPGPTPAPIVEDTTRSEPVNEAQLAELQQKLTDLAESLSQINIMFLVDATQGMETHLPAVAKAAQQVEQQYPAEVMAACYRDAAEGAWLYMTNTMVGDDPANWIQSLDTRAKFDKDEPEALFYGLKRALQSEELQPEETNILILVGDAGNHAQEASTDVPSADIVQLLQAKNCHFAAYQVRNPNSNPTYAKFATQMHDEIFEPVKTNSGEQPFQEKDDADAYGLAYMLDGGTKNLLYITNPSKSLPPDELTTKINTFVTQVLSPLQQQVAQIQALAQGESPSLDQATIDLLSQHQITEEQLTILKQ
;
A
#
# COMPACT_ATOMS: atom_id res chain seq x y z
N MET A 1 8.50 29.81 -9.17
CA MET A 1 8.74 28.95 -10.35
C MET A 1 8.65 29.77 -11.63
N LYS A 2 9.53 29.57 -12.62
CA LYS A 2 9.41 30.21 -13.94
C LYS A 2 8.41 29.41 -14.79
N PRO A 3 7.45 30.05 -15.48
CA PRO A 3 6.51 29.33 -16.34
C PRO A 3 7.25 28.69 -17.52
N ILE A 4 7.00 27.40 -17.76
CA ILE A 4 7.52 26.65 -18.90
C ILE A 4 7.04 27.32 -20.19
N ASN A 5 7.96 27.58 -21.11
CA ASN A 5 7.68 28.28 -22.35
C ASN A 5 6.78 27.41 -23.26
N GLN A 6 5.75 27.99 -23.88
CA GLN A 6 4.78 27.25 -24.74
C GLN A 6 5.41 26.35 -25.83
N PRO A 7 6.52 26.71 -26.49
CA PRO A 7 7.19 25.84 -27.46
C PRO A 7 7.74 24.56 -26.84
N GLU A 8 8.26 24.62 -25.61
CA GLU A 8 8.80 23.45 -24.90
C GLU A 8 7.69 22.47 -24.55
N ARG A 9 6.52 22.99 -24.14
CA ARG A 9 5.32 22.16 -23.89
C ARG A 9 4.81 21.45 -25.15
N LYS A 10 4.81 22.14 -26.31
CA LYS A 10 4.43 21.52 -27.58
C LYS A 10 5.42 20.44 -28.01
N ALA A 11 6.73 20.69 -27.88
CA ALA A 11 7.76 19.71 -28.21
C ALA A 11 7.69 18.46 -27.32
N ALA A 12 7.41 18.63 -26.02
CA ALA A 12 7.22 17.52 -25.08
C ALA A 12 6.00 16.66 -25.45
N LEU A 13 4.86 17.29 -25.75
CA LEU A 13 3.66 16.59 -26.19
C LEU A 13 3.88 15.79 -27.48
N THR A 14 4.57 16.36 -28.47
CA THR A 14 4.87 15.65 -29.72
C THR A 14 5.78 14.44 -29.49
N LYS A 15 6.80 14.54 -28.64
CA LYS A 15 7.68 13.42 -28.30
C LYS A 15 6.91 12.31 -27.56
N PHE A 16 6.04 12.69 -26.64
CA PHE A 16 5.21 11.74 -25.90
C PHE A 16 4.21 11.00 -26.80
N SER A 17 3.54 11.71 -27.73
CA SER A 17 2.66 11.06 -28.71
C SER A 17 3.41 10.09 -29.63
N LEU A 18 4.64 10.43 -30.05
CA LEU A 18 5.45 9.54 -30.87
C LEU A 18 5.86 8.27 -30.11
N PHE A 19 6.20 8.41 -28.84
CA PHE A 19 6.52 7.28 -27.95
C PHE A 19 5.32 6.33 -27.79
N LEU A 20 4.12 6.86 -27.55
CA LEU A 20 2.91 6.03 -27.44
C LEU A 20 2.60 5.25 -28.71
N ILE A 21 2.78 5.86 -29.89
CA ILE A 21 2.56 5.18 -31.18
C ILE A 21 3.58 4.04 -31.37
N LEU A 22 4.86 4.29 -31.08
CA LEU A 22 5.92 3.28 -31.20
C LEU A 22 5.72 2.11 -30.23
N SER A 23 5.35 2.38 -28.97
CA SER A 23 5.05 1.34 -27.98
C SER A 23 3.83 0.51 -28.38
N PHE A 24 2.81 1.14 -28.95
CA PHE A 24 1.66 0.41 -29.49
C PHE A 24 2.05 -0.48 -30.67
N CYS A 25 2.89 -0.01 -31.59
CA CYS A 25 3.37 -0.85 -32.71
C CYS A 25 4.18 -2.08 -32.24
N LEU A 26 4.99 -1.95 -31.18
CA LEU A 26 5.80 -3.04 -30.63
C LEU A 26 4.96 -4.13 -29.95
N LEU A 27 3.84 -3.77 -29.32
CA LEU A 27 2.93 -4.73 -28.67
C LEU A 27 2.16 -5.61 -29.68
N PHE A 28 1.90 -5.11 -30.89
CA PHE A 28 1.11 -5.82 -31.90
C PHE A 28 1.95 -6.58 -32.95
N LEU A 29 3.24 -6.30 -33.07
CA LEU A 29 4.14 -7.02 -33.97
C LEU A 29 4.20 -8.54 -33.71
N PRO A 30 4.25 -9.05 -32.47
CA PRO A 30 4.26 -10.50 -32.20
C PRO A 30 3.00 -11.23 -32.68
N PHE A 31 1.84 -10.56 -32.64
CA PHE A 31 0.56 -11.15 -33.07
C PHE A 31 0.44 -11.29 -34.58
N LEU A 32 1.12 -10.44 -35.35
CA LEU A 32 1.15 -10.54 -36.82
C LEU A 32 1.98 -11.73 -37.32
N PHE A 33 2.96 -12.20 -36.54
CA PHE A 33 3.80 -13.34 -36.90
C PHE A 33 3.32 -14.69 -36.34
N TYR A 34 2.40 -14.68 -35.36
CA TYR A 34 1.87 -15.92 -34.76
C TYR A 34 0.99 -16.75 -35.70
N ARG A 35 0.55 -16.21 -36.85
CA ARG A 35 -0.28 -16.93 -37.84
C ARG A 35 0.50 -17.67 -38.95
N LEU A 36 1.84 -17.69 -38.91
CA LEU A 36 2.66 -18.29 -39.97
C LEU A 36 3.41 -19.56 -39.53
N VAL A 37 3.17 -20.08 -38.33
CA VAL A 37 3.73 -21.37 -37.91
C VAL A 37 2.73 -22.47 -38.27
N PRO A 38 3.01 -23.31 -39.29
CA PRO A 38 2.18 -24.48 -39.56
C PRO A 38 2.23 -25.44 -38.37
N GLU A 39 1.04 -25.86 -37.94
CA GLU A 39 0.84 -26.83 -36.87
C GLU A 39 1.53 -28.14 -37.25
N ALA A 40 2.59 -28.49 -36.53
CA ALA A 40 3.35 -29.71 -36.77
C ALA A 40 2.45 -30.92 -36.43
N ALA A 41 2.37 -31.86 -37.38
CA ALA A 41 1.59 -33.08 -37.19
C ALA A 41 2.06 -33.86 -35.95
N PRO A 42 1.14 -34.47 -35.19
CA PRO A 42 1.49 -35.27 -34.02
C PRO A 42 2.36 -36.46 -34.45
N GLY A 43 3.62 -36.43 -34.02
CA GLY A 43 4.54 -37.55 -34.18
C GLY A 43 4.12 -38.75 -33.32
N PRO A 44 4.59 -39.96 -33.66
CA PRO A 44 4.27 -41.17 -32.91
C PRO A 44 4.78 -41.06 -31.47
N THR A 45 3.90 -41.36 -30.52
CA THR A 45 4.21 -41.40 -29.08
C THR A 45 5.34 -42.40 -28.82
N PRO A 46 6.52 -41.97 -28.35
CA PRO A 46 7.58 -42.88 -27.96
C PRO A 46 7.15 -43.69 -26.75
N ALA A 47 7.55 -44.96 -26.70
CA ALA A 47 7.37 -45.79 -25.52
C ALA A 47 8.07 -45.16 -24.29
N PRO A 48 7.52 -45.30 -23.08
CA PRO A 48 8.11 -44.76 -21.87
C PRO A 48 9.46 -45.42 -21.63
N ILE A 49 10.53 -44.65 -21.84
CA ILE A 49 11.88 -45.02 -21.43
C ILE A 49 11.94 -44.76 -19.92
N VAL A 50 12.12 -45.82 -19.14
CA VAL A 50 12.44 -45.73 -17.71
C VAL A 50 13.90 -45.31 -17.62
N GLU A 51 14.15 -44.00 -17.71
CA GLU A 51 15.45 -43.42 -17.42
C GLU A 51 15.68 -43.38 -15.92
N ASP A 52 16.79 -43.99 -15.49
CA ASP A 52 17.31 -43.94 -14.13
C ASP A 52 17.74 -42.50 -13.81
N THR A 53 16.83 -41.74 -13.21
CA THR A 53 16.93 -40.29 -12.89
C THR A 53 17.82 -39.97 -11.68
N THR A 54 18.78 -40.82 -11.33
CA THR A 54 19.69 -40.58 -10.19
C THR A 54 20.95 -39.77 -10.54
N ARG A 55 21.02 -39.18 -11.74
CA ARG A 55 22.06 -38.18 -12.06
C ARG A 55 21.54 -36.78 -11.77
N SER A 56 21.94 -36.22 -10.63
CA SER A 56 21.92 -34.78 -10.39
C SER A 56 22.67 -34.11 -11.54
N GLU A 57 21.95 -33.43 -12.44
CA GLU A 57 22.63 -32.54 -13.38
C GLU A 57 23.45 -31.52 -12.60
N PRO A 58 24.68 -31.22 -13.02
CA PRO A 58 25.49 -30.21 -12.37
C PRO A 58 24.70 -28.90 -12.36
N VAL A 59 24.58 -28.27 -11.17
CA VAL A 59 23.91 -26.99 -11.00
C VAL A 59 24.42 -26.03 -12.08
N ASN A 60 23.50 -25.56 -12.91
CA ASN A 60 23.83 -24.61 -13.96
C ASN A 60 24.20 -23.28 -13.30
N GLU A 61 25.49 -22.93 -13.31
CA GLU A 61 26.00 -21.68 -12.72
C GLU A 61 25.22 -20.44 -13.18
N ALA A 62 24.69 -20.44 -14.41
CA ALA A 62 23.88 -19.35 -14.92
C ALA A 62 22.50 -19.26 -14.23
N GLN A 63 21.87 -20.40 -13.93
CA GLN A 63 20.59 -20.43 -13.20
C GLN A 63 20.77 -19.97 -11.75
N LEU A 64 21.89 -20.36 -11.11
CA LEU A 64 22.21 -19.90 -9.77
C LEU A 64 22.40 -18.38 -9.73
N ALA A 65 23.17 -17.83 -10.68
CA ALA A 65 23.40 -16.39 -10.76
C ALA A 65 22.10 -15.60 -11.04
N GLU A 66 21.23 -16.10 -11.92
CA GLU A 66 19.91 -15.50 -12.19
C GLU A 66 19.04 -15.49 -10.94
N LEU A 67 19.01 -16.60 -10.19
CA LEU A 67 18.23 -16.71 -8.96
C LEU A 67 18.77 -15.80 -7.84
N GLN A 68 20.09 -15.70 -7.69
CA GLN A 68 20.72 -14.77 -6.75
C GLN A 68 20.42 -13.30 -7.09
N GLN A 69 20.41 -12.95 -8.38
CA GLN A 69 20.01 -11.61 -8.80
C GLN A 69 18.53 -11.36 -8.47
N LYS A 70 17.65 -12.32 -8.78
CA LYS A 70 16.22 -12.21 -8.46
C LYS A 70 15.96 -12.00 -6.96
N LEU A 71 16.71 -12.68 -6.10
CA LEU A 71 16.63 -12.50 -4.64
C LEU A 71 17.17 -11.15 -4.18
N THR A 72 18.28 -10.70 -4.78
CA THR A 72 18.83 -9.36 -4.52
C THR A 72 17.82 -8.27 -4.86
N ASP A 73 17.24 -8.33 -6.07
CA ASP A 73 16.24 -7.35 -6.53
C ASP A 73 15.01 -7.36 -5.62
N LEU A 74 14.53 -8.54 -5.22
CA LEU A 74 13.41 -8.68 -4.29
C LEU A 74 13.72 -8.04 -2.93
N ALA A 75 14.89 -8.33 -2.36
CA ALA A 75 15.28 -7.76 -1.07
C ALA A 75 15.46 -6.24 -1.14
N GLU A 76 16.01 -5.71 -2.23
CA GLU A 76 16.15 -4.27 -2.45
C GLU A 76 14.80 -3.58 -2.54
N SER A 77 13.86 -4.17 -3.27
CA SER A 77 12.49 -3.65 -3.44
C SER A 77 11.72 -3.64 -2.12
N LEU A 78 11.74 -4.75 -1.38
CA LEU A 78 11.12 -4.84 -0.06
C LEU A 78 11.72 -3.87 0.97
N SER A 79 12.99 -3.49 0.79
CA SER A 79 13.68 -2.52 1.65
C SER A 79 13.33 -1.07 1.34
N GLN A 80 12.74 -0.78 0.18
CA GLN A 80 12.18 0.54 -0.10
C GLN A 80 10.84 0.64 0.63
N ILE A 81 10.78 1.49 1.65
CA ILE A 81 9.60 1.62 2.51
C ILE A 81 8.99 2.99 2.29
N ASN A 82 7.73 3.01 1.87
CA ASN A 82 6.92 4.21 1.66
C ASN A 82 5.81 4.28 2.70
N ILE A 83 5.72 5.39 3.43
CA ILE A 83 4.72 5.56 4.50
C ILE A 83 3.94 6.85 4.23
N MET A 84 2.67 6.71 3.87
CA MET A 84 1.78 7.84 3.61
C MET A 84 0.82 8.05 4.77
N PHE A 85 0.85 9.23 5.37
CA PHE A 85 -0.17 9.71 6.29
C PHE A 85 -1.26 10.44 5.51
N LEU A 86 -2.47 9.91 5.47
CA LEU A 86 -3.65 10.58 4.94
C LEU A 86 -4.50 11.10 6.12
N VAL A 87 -4.54 12.42 6.27
CA VAL A 87 -5.10 13.07 7.45
C VAL A 87 -6.33 13.88 7.07
N ASP A 88 -7.41 13.71 7.82
CA ASP A 88 -8.55 14.63 7.79
C ASP A 88 -8.11 16.03 8.26
N ALA A 89 -8.36 17.06 7.45
CA ALA A 89 -8.00 18.45 7.75
C ALA A 89 -9.21 19.34 8.05
N THR A 90 -10.20 18.80 8.76
CA THR A 90 -11.37 19.53 9.24
C THR A 90 -11.27 19.87 10.73
N GLN A 91 -12.22 20.67 11.23
CA GLN A 91 -12.17 21.23 12.58
C GLN A 91 -12.11 20.16 13.67
N GLY A 92 -12.71 18.98 13.44
CA GLY A 92 -12.71 17.88 14.39
C GLY A 92 -11.31 17.33 14.72
N MET A 93 -10.34 17.60 13.85
CA MET A 93 -8.99 17.08 13.93
C MET A 93 -8.01 17.98 14.67
N GLU A 94 -8.37 19.22 14.99
CA GLU A 94 -7.46 20.25 15.55
C GLU A 94 -6.65 19.75 16.76
N THR A 95 -7.30 19.01 17.68
CA THR A 95 -6.64 18.48 18.89
C THR A 95 -5.79 17.23 18.63
N HIS A 96 -5.94 16.58 17.48
CA HIS A 96 -5.28 15.31 17.16
C HIS A 96 -4.09 15.49 16.20
N LEU A 97 -4.07 16.55 15.38
CA LEU A 97 -2.96 16.82 14.45
C LEU A 97 -1.56 16.79 15.10
N PRO A 98 -1.33 17.35 16.32
CA PRO A 98 -0.02 17.25 16.96
C PRO A 98 0.43 15.81 17.25
N ALA A 99 -0.51 14.92 17.58
CA ALA A 99 -0.21 13.51 17.81
C ALA A 99 0.12 12.77 16.50
N VAL A 100 -0.61 13.06 15.42
CA VAL A 100 -0.30 12.50 14.09
C VAL A 100 1.08 12.95 13.61
N ALA A 101 1.38 14.26 13.74
CA ALA A 101 2.69 14.82 13.41
C ALA A 101 3.82 14.17 14.22
N LYS A 102 3.62 14.00 15.53
CA LYS A 102 4.57 13.30 16.41
C LYS A 102 4.80 11.85 15.98
N ALA A 103 3.74 11.13 15.58
CA ALA A 103 3.87 9.78 15.09
C ALA A 103 4.67 9.72 13.78
N ALA A 104 4.38 10.60 12.82
CA ALA A 104 5.12 10.69 11.56
C ALA A 104 6.62 10.96 11.80
N GLN A 105 6.94 11.91 12.69
CA GLN A 105 8.32 12.21 13.06
C GLN A 105 9.04 11.01 13.70
N GLN A 106 8.36 10.26 14.58
CA GLN A 106 8.94 9.09 15.23
C GLN A 106 9.23 7.97 14.25
N VAL A 107 8.30 7.73 13.30
CA VAL A 107 8.48 6.75 12.23
C VAL A 107 9.69 7.10 11.36
N GLU A 108 9.80 8.36 10.94
CA GLU A 108 10.94 8.83 10.12
C GLU A 108 12.28 8.70 10.85
N GLN A 109 12.31 8.90 12.16
CA GLN A 109 13.53 8.74 12.97
C GLN A 109 13.90 7.28 13.21
N GLN A 110 12.92 6.39 13.26
CA GLN A 110 13.12 4.99 13.62
C GLN A 110 13.40 4.09 12.41
N TYR A 111 12.87 4.45 11.24
CA TYR A 111 12.94 3.63 10.03
C TYR A 111 13.54 4.41 8.86
N PRO A 112 14.37 3.77 8.02
CA PRO A 112 14.83 4.36 6.77
C PRO A 112 13.70 4.31 5.72
N ALA A 113 12.65 5.08 5.94
CA ALA A 113 11.45 5.11 5.11
C ALA A 113 11.24 6.49 4.47
N GLU A 114 10.65 6.52 3.28
CA GLU A 114 10.12 7.74 2.69
C GLU A 114 8.75 8.03 3.31
N VAL A 115 8.71 9.03 4.20
CA VAL A 115 7.48 9.46 4.86
C VAL A 115 6.85 10.60 4.08
N MET A 116 5.55 10.49 3.83
CA MET A 116 4.76 11.46 3.10
C MET A 116 3.49 11.80 3.87
N ALA A 117 2.94 12.97 3.60
CA ALA A 117 1.68 13.39 4.17
C ALA A 117 0.75 13.97 3.10
N ALA A 118 -0.51 13.59 3.19
CA ALA A 118 -1.61 14.13 2.42
C ALA A 118 -2.75 14.48 3.37
N CYS A 119 -3.60 15.40 2.96
CA CYS A 119 -4.83 15.68 3.65
C CYS A 119 -6.02 15.69 2.70
N TYR A 120 -7.19 15.38 3.25
CA TYR A 120 -8.47 15.56 2.60
C TYR A 120 -9.40 16.41 3.45
N ARG A 121 -10.39 17.01 2.81
CA ARG A 121 -11.42 17.85 3.44
C ARG A 121 -12.76 17.59 2.79
N ASP A 122 -13.76 18.36 3.16
CA ASP A 122 -15.05 18.39 2.50
C ASP A 122 -14.99 18.82 1.01
N ALA A 123 -15.93 18.34 0.21
CA ALA A 123 -16.06 18.65 -1.21
C ALA A 123 -16.23 20.15 -1.49
N ALA A 124 -16.92 20.89 -0.61
CA ALA A 124 -17.16 22.32 -0.75
C ALA A 124 -15.87 23.16 -0.66
N GLU A 125 -14.78 22.60 -0.12
CA GLU A 125 -13.49 23.26 -0.01
C GLU A 125 -12.74 23.37 -1.36
N GLY A 126 -13.23 22.70 -2.41
CA GLY A 126 -12.82 22.90 -3.80
C GLY A 126 -11.32 22.67 -4.02
N ALA A 127 -10.54 23.73 -4.24
CA ALA A 127 -9.09 23.61 -4.46
C ALA A 127 -8.32 23.07 -3.23
N TRP A 128 -8.93 23.11 -2.03
CA TRP A 128 -8.35 22.62 -0.78
C TRP A 128 -8.85 21.22 -0.41
N LEU A 129 -9.61 20.58 -1.30
CA LEU A 129 -10.18 19.25 -1.10
C LEU A 129 -9.12 18.17 -0.84
N TYR A 130 -7.96 18.28 -1.50
CA TYR A 130 -6.84 17.38 -1.32
C TYR A 130 -5.53 18.11 -1.52
N MET A 131 -4.58 17.92 -0.60
CA MET A 131 -3.25 18.52 -0.66
C MET A 131 -2.20 17.53 -0.16
N THR A 132 -0.95 17.72 -0.57
CA THR A 132 0.19 16.93 -0.07
C THR A 132 1.30 17.84 0.42
N ASN A 133 2.14 17.34 1.33
CA ASN A 133 3.34 18.04 1.77
C ASN A 133 4.32 18.26 0.61
N THR A 134 4.41 17.31 -0.33
CA THR A 134 5.27 17.39 -1.53
C THR A 134 4.91 18.56 -2.44
N MET A 135 3.63 18.97 -2.50
CA MET A 135 3.22 20.17 -3.25
C MET A 135 3.76 21.47 -2.63
N VAL A 136 4.06 21.47 -1.33
CA VAL A 136 4.52 22.65 -0.57
C VAL A 136 6.04 22.60 -0.32
N GLY A 137 6.64 21.40 -0.38
CA GLY A 137 8.08 21.19 -0.17
C GLY A 137 8.47 21.15 1.31
N ASP A 138 7.53 20.78 2.18
CA ASP A 138 7.72 20.74 3.63
C ASP A 138 7.94 19.31 4.14
N ASP A 139 8.64 19.22 5.27
CA ASP A 139 8.73 18.03 6.11
C ASP A 139 7.31 17.53 6.50
N PRO A 140 7.00 16.23 6.36
CA PRO A 140 5.65 15.71 6.58
C PRO A 140 5.08 16.02 7.96
N ALA A 141 5.88 15.87 9.02
CA ALA A 141 5.42 16.08 10.39
C ALA A 141 5.10 17.55 10.65
N ASN A 142 6.00 18.45 10.25
CA ASN A 142 5.77 19.90 10.36
C ASN A 142 4.56 20.34 9.52
N TRP A 143 4.40 19.76 8.32
CA TRP A 143 3.27 20.06 7.45
C TRP A 143 1.94 19.64 8.09
N ILE A 144 1.83 18.41 8.60
CA ILE A 144 0.64 17.92 9.32
C ILE A 144 0.28 18.85 10.49
N GLN A 145 1.27 19.26 11.28
CA GLN A 145 1.05 20.16 12.41
C GLN A 145 0.55 21.55 11.99
N SER A 146 0.87 21.97 10.76
CA SER A 146 0.52 23.30 10.23
C SER A 146 -0.83 23.37 9.51
N LEU A 147 -1.53 22.24 9.34
CA LEU A 147 -2.78 22.18 8.58
C LEU A 147 -3.84 23.11 9.16
N ASP A 148 -4.46 23.92 8.30
CA ASP A 148 -5.57 24.81 8.65
C ASP A 148 -6.87 24.01 8.69
N THR A 149 -7.40 23.75 9.88
CA THR A 149 -8.61 22.95 10.10
C THR A 149 -9.91 23.76 9.99
N ARG A 150 -9.85 25.08 9.78
CA ARG A 150 -11.05 25.92 9.73
C ARG A 150 -11.85 25.64 8.47
N ALA A 151 -13.13 25.28 8.62
CA ALA A 151 -14.09 25.23 7.51
C ALA A 151 -14.22 26.62 6.89
N LYS A 152 -13.87 26.75 5.61
CA LYS A 152 -14.00 28.02 4.86
C LYS A 152 -15.32 28.05 4.10
N PHE A 153 -15.77 26.89 3.63
CA PHE A 153 -16.97 26.74 2.79
C PHE A 153 -17.89 25.61 3.25
N ASP A 154 -17.35 24.67 4.02
CA ASP A 154 -18.09 23.55 4.59
C ASP A 154 -19.07 23.98 5.69
N LYS A 155 -20.24 23.33 5.70
CA LYS A 155 -21.35 23.52 6.63
C LYS A 155 -21.98 22.22 7.08
N ASP A 156 -21.53 21.09 6.56
CA ASP A 156 -21.97 19.80 7.03
C ASP A 156 -20.80 19.09 7.71
N GLU A 157 -20.84 17.77 7.70
CA GLU A 157 -20.11 16.94 8.64
C GLU A 157 -19.57 15.68 7.97
N PRO A 158 -20.15 15.14 6.88
CA PRO A 158 -19.44 14.14 6.10
C PRO A 158 -18.28 14.79 5.33
N GLU A 159 -17.32 13.96 4.97
CA GLU A 159 -16.08 14.41 4.33
C GLU A 159 -15.90 13.74 2.97
N ALA A 160 -14.95 14.21 2.15
CA ALA A 160 -14.58 13.54 0.91
C ALA A 160 -13.55 12.41 1.15
N LEU A 161 -13.81 11.56 2.14
CA LEU A 161 -12.92 10.49 2.61
C LEU A 161 -12.46 9.56 1.48
N PHE A 162 -13.39 9.01 0.69
CA PHE A 162 -13.05 8.09 -0.40
C PHE A 162 -12.32 8.79 -1.54
N TYR A 163 -12.61 10.06 -1.80
CA TYR A 163 -11.82 10.87 -2.72
C TYR A 163 -10.37 11.02 -2.22
N GLY A 164 -10.18 11.36 -0.94
CA GLY A 164 -8.86 11.43 -0.30
C GLY A 164 -8.07 10.12 -0.43
N LEU A 165 -8.71 9.00 -0.11
CA LEU A 165 -8.11 7.66 -0.24
C LEU A 165 -7.71 7.33 -1.68
N LYS A 166 -8.57 7.60 -2.66
CA LYS A 166 -8.27 7.37 -4.07
C LYS A 166 -7.07 8.19 -4.52
N ARG A 167 -7.01 9.47 -4.15
CA ARG A 167 -5.90 10.36 -4.51
C ARG A 167 -4.59 9.92 -3.86
N ALA A 168 -4.61 9.54 -2.59
CA ALA A 168 -3.47 8.98 -1.87
C ALA A 168 -2.96 7.69 -2.52
N LEU A 169 -3.83 6.73 -2.82
CA LEU A 169 -3.44 5.46 -3.42
C LEU A 169 -3.04 5.57 -4.90
N GLN A 170 -3.41 6.66 -5.57
CA GLN A 170 -2.95 6.98 -6.94
C GLN A 170 -1.62 7.72 -6.98
N SER A 171 -1.04 8.04 -5.82
CA SER A 171 0.31 8.59 -5.69
C SER A 171 1.32 7.77 -6.50
N GLU A 172 2.23 8.48 -7.16
CA GLU A 172 3.37 7.88 -7.88
C GLU A 172 4.46 7.47 -6.89
N GLU A 173 4.38 7.93 -5.65
CA GLU A 173 5.32 7.62 -4.58
C GLU A 173 5.01 6.28 -3.90
N LEU A 174 3.83 5.68 -4.12
CA LEU A 174 3.50 4.33 -3.67
C LEU A 174 3.75 3.32 -4.80
N GLN A 175 4.90 2.67 -4.85
CA GLN A 175 5.25 1.73 -5.92
C GLN A 175 4.83 0.28 -5.59
N PRO A 176 4.12 -0.45 -6.46
CA PRO A 176 3.58 -1.77 -6.14
C PRO A 176 4.58 -2.84 -5.68
N GLU A 177 5.83 -2.73 -6.10
CA GLU A 177 6.90 -3.69 -5.76
C GLU A 177 7.61 -3.34 -4.44
N GLU A 178 7.37 -2.13 -3.91
CA GLU A 178 7.96 -1.61 -2.68
C GLU A 178 7.04 -1.83 -1.48
N THR A 179 7.56 -1.64 -0.27
CA THR A 179 6.75 -1.77 0.96
C THR A 179 5.94 -0.51 1.20
N ASN A 180 4.64 -0.55 0.89
CA ASN A 180 3.74 0.58 1.05
C ASN A 180 2.91 0.49 2.33
N ILE A 181 2.91 1.54 3.15
CA ILE A 181 2.07 1.69 4.33
C ILE A 181 1.21 2.95 4.20
N LEU A 182 -0.10 2.80 4.25
CA LEU A 182 -1.06 3.91 4.29
C LEU A 182 -1.70 4.00 5.67
N ILE A 183 -1.60 5.17 6.28
CA ILE A 183 -2.17 5.49 7.58
C ILE A 183 -3.24 6.56 7.39
N LEU A 184 -4.51 6.18 7.47
CA LEU A 184 -5.65 7.08 7.48
C LEU A 184 -5.97 7.51 8.91
N VAL A 185 -6.08 8.80 9.15
CA VAL A 185 -6.56 9.36 10.42
C VAL A 185 -7.68 10.35 10.13
N GLY A 186 -8.88 10.09 10.64
CA GLY A 186 -10.02 10.96 10.46
C GLY A 186 -11.07 10.79 11.55
N ASP A 187 -12.16 11.55 11.45
CA ASP A 187 -13.25 11.44 12.41
C ASP A 187 -14.63 11.19 11.78
N ALA A 188 -14.85 11.66 10.56
CA ALA A 188 -16.12 11.54 9.87
C ALA A 188 -16.07 10.66 8.59
N GLY A 189 -17.19 10.00 8.30
CA GLY A 189 -17.34 9.15 7.12
C GLY A 189 -17.55 9.94 5.82
N ASN A 190 -17.50 9.23 4.71
CA ASN A 190 -17.71 9.79 3.37
C ASN A 190 -19.15 10.30 3.17
N HIS A 191 -19.27 11.34 2.35
CA HIS A 191 -20.54 11.81 1.79
C HIS A 191 -21.36 10.72 1.09
N ALA A 192 -22.68 10.90 1.09
CA ALA A 192 -23.56 10.10 0.25
C ALA A 192 -23.60 10.70 -1.17
N GLN A 193 -22.90 10.06 -2.11
CA GLN A 193 -22.92 10.33 -3.56
C GLN A 193 -22.97 11.81 -3.95
N GLU A 194 -21.83 12.49 -3.89
CA GLU A 194 -21.65 13.83 -4.44
C GLU A 194 -20.91 13.81 -5.77
N ALA A 195 -21.49 14.38 -6.82
CA ALA A 195 -21.01 14.17 -8.19
C ALA A 195 -19.51 14.49 -8.44
N SER A 196 -18.87 15.37 -7.67
CA SER A 196 -17.45 15.71 -7.82
C SER A 196 -16.49 14.87 -6.98
N THR A 197 -16.97 14.21 -5.93
CA THR A 197 -16.16 13.44 -4.96
C THR A 197 -16.64 12.00 -4.83
N ASP A 198 -17.63 11.59 -5.64
CA ASP A 198 -18.17 10.24 -5.67
C ASP A 198 -17.10 9.26 -6.14
N VAL A 199 -16.64 8.44 -5.20
CA VAL A 199 -15.66 7.39 -5.43
C VAL A 199 -16.25 6.11 -4.87
N PRO A 200 -16.45 5.08 -5.71
CA PRO A 200 -16.87 3.77 -5.23
C PRO A 200 -15.84 3.18 -4.27
N SER A 201 -16.26 2.62 -3.14
CA SER A 201 -15.39 1.91 -2.21
C SER A 201 -14.65 0.74 -2.88
N ALA A 202 -15.27 0.09 -3.87
CA ALA A 202 -14.63 -0.94 -4.69
C ALA A 202 -13.37 -0.44 -5.43
N ASP A 203 -13.30 0.83 -5.84
CA ASP A 203 -12.09 1.39 -6.45
C ASP A 203 -10.96 1.46 -5.42
N ILE A 204 -11.28 1.79 -4.17
CA ILE A 204 -10.30 1.87 -3.06
C ILE A 204 -9.73 0.50 -2.76
N VAL A 205 -10.60 -0.51 -2.67
CA VAL A 205 -10.22 -1.91 -2.47
C VAL A 205 -9.25 -2.38 -3.57
N GLN A 206 -9.58 -2.11 -4.84
CA GLN A 206 -8.71 -2.45 -5.96
C GLN A 206 -7.36 -1.74 -5.90
N LEU A 207 -7.36 -0.46 -5.51
CA LEU A 207 -6.13 0.33 -5.40
C LEU A 207 -5.24 -0.14 -4.24
N LEU A 208 -5.81 -0.49 -3.09
CA LEU A 208 -5.08 -1.07 -1.96
C LEU A 208 -4.36 -2.36 -2.36
N GLN A 209 -5.08 -3.26 -3.05
CA GLN A 209 -4.53 -4.52 -3.56
C GLN A 209 -3.47 -4.28 -4.65
N ALA A 210 -3.74 -3.39 -5.61
CA ALA A 210 -2.82 -3.10 -6.70
C ALA A 210 -1.51 -2.45 -6.24
N LYS A 211 -1.54 -1.75 -5.09
CA LYS A 211 -0.37 -1.14 -4.46
C LYS A 211 0.27 -2.02 -3.38
N ASN A 212 -0.25 -3.23 -3.16
CA ASN A 212 0.20 -4.12 -2.08
C ASN A 212 0.34 -3.39 -0.72
N CYS A 213 -0.66 -2.58 -0.37
CA CYS A 213 -0.52 -1.61 0.70
C CYS A 213 -0.97 -2.17 2.06
N HIS A 214 -0.11 -2.04 3.07
CA HIS A 214 -0.50 -2.17 4.47
C HIS A 214 -1.34 -0.96 4.87
N PHE A 215 -2.57 -1.18 5.34
CA PHE A 215 -3.51 -0.10 5.60
C PHE A 215 -3.97 -0.06 7.06
N ALA A 216 -3.80 1.09 7.71
CA ALA A 216 -4.40 1.36 9.01
C ALA A 216 -5.34 2.57 8.94
N ALA A 217 -6.52 2.44 9.53
CA ALA A 217 -7.50 3.50 9.66
C ALA A 217 -7.79 3.78 11.14
N TYR A 218 -7.66 5.03 11.56
CA TYR A 218 -7.88 5.48 12.92
C TYR A 218 -9.02 6.49 12.96
N GLN A 219 -10.14 6.11 13.56
CA GLN A 219 -11.17 7.06 13.94
C GLN A 219 -10.77 7.75 15.25
N VAL A 220 -10.60 9.07 15.23
CA VAL A 220 -10.17 9.81 16.44
C VAL A 220 -11.32 10.37 17.24
N ARG A 221 -12.51 10.54 16.65
CA ARG A 221 -13.70 11.11 17.31
C ARG A 221 -14.96 10.37 16.86
N ASN A 222 -15.84 10.04 17.80
CA ASN A 222 -17.13 9.42 17.50
C ASN A 222 -18.25 9.92 18.43
N PRO A 223 -18.66 11.21 18.38
CA PRO A 223 -19.72 11.72 19.22
C PRO A 223 -21.09 11.12 18.84
N ASN A 224 -21.91 10.77 19.84
CA ASN A 224 -23.27 10.25 19.60
C ASN A 224 -24.24 11.28 18.99
N SER A 225 -23.83 12.54 18.89
CA SER A 225 -24.68 13.63 18.41
C SER A 225 -24.97 13.56 16.91
N ASN A 226 -24.18 12.82 16.13
CA ASN A 226 -24.32 12.80 14.67
C ASN A 226 -23.98 11.42 14.09
N PRO A 227 -24.86 10.81 13.27
CA PRO A 227 -24.62 9.50 12.67
C PRO A 227 -23.44 9.45 11.68
N THR A 228 -22.97 10.60 11.17
CA THR A 228 -21.85 10.63 10.22
C THR A 228 -20.54 10.08 10.79
N TYR A 229 -20.29 10.27 12.08
CA TYR A 229 -19.11 9.69 12.72
C TYR A 229 -19.20 8.15 12.77
N ALA A 230 -20.38 7.60 13.05
CA ALA A 230 -20.59 6.16 12.95
C ALA A 230 -20.41 5.64 11.51
N LYS A 231 -20.67 6.47 10.48
CA LYS A 231 -20.43 6.08 9.09
C LYS A 231 -18.96 5.82 8.79
N PHE A 232 -18.01 6.56 9.39
CA PHE A 232 -16.58 6.26 9.20
C PHE A 232 -16.30 4.80 9.55
N ALA A 233 -16.73 4.39 10.75
CA ALA A 233 -16.55 3.03 11.25
C ALA A 233 -17.24 2.00 10.33
N THR A 234 -18.50 2.23 9.97
CA THR A 234 -19.26 1.33 9.09
C THR A 234 -18.64 1.24 7.69
N GLN A 235 -18.26 2.35 7.07
CA GLN A 235 -17.68 2.38 5.72
C GLN A 235 -16.31 1.72 5.69
N MET A 236 -15.43 2.03 6.66
CA MET A 236 -14.16 1.33 6.76
C MET A 236 -14.39 -0.17 6.95
N HIS A 237 -15.23 -0.57 7.91
CA HIS A 237 -15.47 -1.98 8.19
C HIS A 237 -16.10 -2.72 7.00
N ASP A 238 -17.30 -2.32 6.58
CA ASP A 238 -18.15 -3.07 5.66
C ASP A 238 -17.73 -2.89 4.19
N GLU A 239 -17.22 -1.71 3.83
CA GLU A 239 -16.94 -1.38 2.44
C GLU A 239 -15.46 -1.44 2.07
N ILE A 240 -14.56 -1.22 3.04
CA ILE A 240 -13.12 -1.29 2.79
C ILE A 240 -12.53 -2.59 3.30
N PHE A 241 -12.61 -2.89 4.59
CA PHE A 241 -11.89 -3.97 5.27
C PHE A 241 -12.50 -5.37 5.05
N GLU A 242 -13.83 -5.52 5.06
CA GLU A 242 -14.46 -6.82 4.80
C GLU A 242 -14.24 -7.31 3.36
N PRO A 243 -14.34 -6.47 2.30
CA PRO A 243 -14.10 -6.92 0.93
C PRO A 243 -12.65 -7.30 0.60
N VAL A 244 -11.67 -6.77 1.32
CA VAL A 244 -10.24 -7.08 1.18
C VAL A 244 -9.79 -8.27 2.05
N LYS A 245 -10.63 -8.70 3.00
CA LYS A 245 -10.34 -9.84 3.86
C LYS A 245 -10.25 -11.11 3.01
N THR A 246 -9.22 -11.93 3.26
CA THR A 246 -9.10 -13.24 2.60
C THR A 246 -9.90 -14.32 3.29
N ASN A 247 -10.16 -15.38 2.53
CA ASN A 247 -10.52 -16.69 3.07
C ASN A 247 -9.34 -17.39 3.79
N SER A 248 -8.31 -16.66 4.25
CA SER A 248 -7.08 -17.21 4.86
C SER A 248 -7.34 -18.02 6.13
N GLY A 249 -8.57 -17.99 6.65
CA GLY A 249 -8.96 -18.72 7.85
C GLY A 249 -8.44 -18.08 9.15
N GLU A 250 -7.58 -17.06 9.06
CA GLU A 250 -7.15 -16.26 10.20
C GLU A 250 -8.34 -15.47 10.73
N GLN A 251 -8.69 -15.73 11.99
CA GLN A 251 -9.75 -15.00 12.66
C GLN A 251 -9.25 -13.57 12.92
N PRO A 252 -10.05 -12.53 12.60
CA PRO A 252 -9.71 -11.17 12.99
C PRO A 252 -9.50 -11.14 14.51
N PHE A 253 -8.39 -10.57 14.96
CA PHE A 253 -8.16 -10.40 16.38
C PHE A 253 -8.77 -9.07 16.80
N GLN A 254 -9.62 -9.11 17.83
CA GLN A 254 -10.16 -7.91 18.44
C GLN A 254 -9.21 -7.50 19.55
N GLU A 255 -8.56 -6.34 19.38
CA GLU A 255 -7.82 -5.71 20.47
C GLU A 255 -8.79 -4.79 21.19
N LYS A 256 -9.41 -5.33 22.25
CA LYS A 256 -10.16 -4.50 23.19
C LYS A 256 -9.16 -3.88 24.16
N ASP A 257 -9.01 -2.56 24.15
CA ASP A 257 -8.24 -1.90 25.20
C ASP A 257 -9.12 -1.53 26.41
N ASP A 258 -8.45 -1.22 27.51
CA ASP A 258 -9.05 -0.93 28.81
C ASP A 258 -9.93 0.34 28.82
N ALA A 259 -9.87 1.18 27.77
CA ALA A 259 -10.70 2.37 27.60
C ALA A 259 -12.05 2.09 26.89
N ASP A 260 -12.39 0.82 26.67
CA ASP A 260 -13.49 0.37 25.80
C ASP A 260 -13.39 0.92 24.36
N ALA A 261 -12.25 1.39 23.88
CA ALA A 261 -12.11 1.71 22.46
C ALA A 261 -11.94 0.40 21.67
N TYR A 262 -12.60 0.29 20.50
CA TYR A 262 -12.67 -0.94 19.72
C TYR A 262 -11.58 -0.93 18.64
N GLY A 263 -10.47 -1.64 18.87
CA GLY A 263 -9.54 -2.00 17.81
C GLY A 263 -10.02 -3.28 17.11
N LEU A 264 -10.43 -3.18 15.85
CA LEU A 264 -10.68 -4.33 14.98
C LEU A 264 -9.49 -4.51 14.05
N ALA A 265 -8.64 -5.50 14.30
CA ALA A 265 -7.52 -5.79 13.42
C ALA A 265 -7.89 -6.89 12.41
N TYR A 266 -7.55 -6.66 11.14
CA TYR A 266 -7.80 -7.59 10.04
C TYR A 266 -6.50 -7.92 9.32
N MET A 267 -6.22 -9.20 9.11
CA MET A 267 -5.22 -9.61 8.12
C MET A 267 -5.92 -9.67 6.76
N LEU A 268 -5.35 -9.02 5.73
CA LEU A 268 -5.93 -8.99 4.38
C LEU A 268 -5.13 -9.89 3.42
N ASP A 269 -5.56 -9.90 2.16
CA ASP A 269 -4.89 -10.63 1.08
C ASP A 269 -3.42 -10.25 0.88
N GLY A 270 -2.66 -11.19 0.33
CA GLY A 270 -1.29 -10.97 -0.14
C GLY A 270 -0.23 -10.83 0.95
N GLY A 271 -0.54 -11.17 2.21
CA GLY A 271 0.41 -10.99 3.32
C GLY A 271 0.43 -9.56 3.87
N THR A 272 -0.51 -8.70 3.46
CA THR A 272 -0.63 -7.35 4.01
C THR A 272 -1.31 -7.35 5.38
N LYS A 273 -0.70 -6.63 6.31
CA LYS A 273 -1.24 -6.37 7.65
C LYS A 273 -2.06 -5.08 7.65
N ASN A 274 -3.29 -5.16 8.17
CA ASN A 274 -4.22 -4.05 8.14
C ASN A 274 -4.94 -3.89 9.48
N LEU A 275 -5.30 -2.65 9.83
CA LEU A 275 -5.81 -2.34 11.15
C LEU A 275 -6.90 -1.29 11.08
N LEU A 276 -8.07 -1.59 11.64
CA LEU A 276 -9.15 -0.62 11.83
C LEU A 276 -9.30 -0.31 13.31
N TYR A 277 -8.95 0.90 13.71
CA TYR A 277 -9.15 1.36 15.08
C TYR A 277 -10.33 2.32 15.15
N ILE A 278 -11.40 1.89 15.80
CA ILE A 278 -12.66 2.63 15.93
C ILE A 278 -12.86 3.06 17.38
N THR A 279 -13.15 4.35 17.59
CA THR A 279 -13.52 4.81 18.92
C THR A 279 -14.95 4.42 19.25
N ASN A 280 -15.14 4.09 20.52
CA ASN A 280 -16.44 3.84 21.07
C ASN A 280 -17.37 5.07 20.86
N PRO A 281 -18.68 4.88 20.64
CA PRO A 281 -19.61 6.01 20.57
C PRO A 281 -19.52 6.87 21.84
N SER A 282 -19.45 8.19 21.66
CA SER A 282 -19.16 9.25 22.64
C SER A 282 -17.74 9.31 23.19
N LYS A 283 -16.77 8.58 22.62
CA LYS A 283 -15.36 8.67 23.00
C LYS A 283 -14.51 9.24 21.86
N SER A 284 -13.44 9.91 22.25
CA SER A 284 -12.35 10.30 21.36
C SER A 284 -11.12 9.50 21.71
N LEU A 285 -10.28 9.18 20.73
CA LEU A 285 -9.02 8.51 20.95
C LEU A 285 -8.04 9.51 21.56
N PRO A 286 -7.52 9.27 22.78
CA PRO A 286 -6.57 10.20 23.37
C PRO A 286 -5.36 10.43 22.45
N PRO A 287 -4.88 11.68 22.27
CA PRO A 287 -3.76 11.97 21.37
C PRO A 287 -2.48 11.15 21.64
N ASP A 288 -2.15 10.91 22.92
CA ASP A 288 -0.98 10.09 23.28
C ASP A 288 -1.17 8.61 22.89
N GLU A 289 -2.40 8.09 22.97
CA GLU A 289 -2.74 6.75 22.53
C GLU A 289 -2.72 6.64 21.00
N LEU A 290 -3.22 7.65 20.28
CA LEU A 290 -3.15 7.70 18.82
C LEU A 290 -1.70 7.59 18.33
N THR A 291 -0.80 8.38 18.93
CA THR A 291 0.64 8.33 18.63
C THR A 291 1.19 6.92 18.84
N THR A 292 0.88 6.31 19.99
CA THR A 292 1.37 4.98 20.35
C THR A 292 0.86 3.89 19.41
N LYS A 293 -0.43 3.94 19.06
CA LYS A 293 -1.08 2.94 18.20
C LYS A 293 -0.59 3.01 16.76
N ILE A 294 -0.35 4.21 16.22
CA ILE A 294 0.26 4.38 14.90
C ILE A 294 1.66 3.75 14.87
N ASN A 295 2.54 4.12 15.80
CA ASN A 295 3.90 3.57 15.85
C ASN A 295 3.92 2.06 16.06
N THR A 296 2.99 1.53 16.86
CA THR A 296 2.84 0.09 17.08
C THR A 296 2.45 -0.63 15.79
N PHE A 297 1.48 -0.09 15.03
CA PHE A 297 1.12 -0.66 13.73
C PHE A 297 2.31 -0.69 12.77
N VAL A 298 3.03 0.43 12.61
CA VAL A 298 4.22 0.51 11.75
C VAL A 298 5.28 -0.50 12.18
N THR A 299 5.55 -0.61 13.49
CA THR A 299 6.50 -1.59 14.03
C THR A 299 6.08 -3.02 13.72
N GLN A 300 4.79 -3.32 13.88
CA GLN A 300 4.24 -4.64 13.61
C GLN A 300 4.29 -5.03 12.12
N VAL A 301 4.30 -4.05 11.21
CA VAL A 301 4.52 -4.29 9.77
C VAL A 301 6.01 -4.48 9.49
N LEU A 302 6.85 -3.55 9.93
CA LEU A 302 8.24 -3.48 9.48
C LEU A 302 9.18 -4.45 10.20
N SER A 303 8.93 -4.82 11.46
CA SER A 303 9.85 -5.71 12.19
C SER A 303 9.94 -7.12 11.60
N PRO A 304 8.82 -7.81 11.28
CA PRO A 304 8.89 -9.10 10.59
C PRO A 304 9.53 -8.97 9.20
N LEU A 305 9.19 -7.92 8.46
CA LEU A 305 9.72 -7.68 7.12
C LEU A 305 11.25 -7.52 7.12
N GLN A 306 11.81 -6.77 8.08
CA GLN A 306 13.27 -6.62 8.22
C GLN A 306 13.98 -7.97 8.42
N GLN A 307 13.36 -8.88 9.18
CA GLN A 307 13.86 -10.24 9.36
C GLN A 307 13.80 -11.03 8.04
N GLN A 308 12.68 -10.95 7.31
CA GLN A 308 12.52 -11.61 6.00
C GLN A 308 13.54 -11.10 4.99
N VAL A 309 13.70 -9.78 4.87
CA VAL A 309 14.71 -9.15 4.00
C VAL A 309 16.11 -9.65 4.33
N ALA A 310 16.48 -9.71 5.62
CA ALA A 310 17.79 -10.23 6.03
C ALA A 310 17.99 -11.70 5.63
N GLN A 311 16.96 -12.55 5.76
CA GLN A 311 17.01 -13.94 5.31
C GLN A 311 17.14 -14.06 3.78
N ILE A 312 16.41 -13.22 3.02
CA ILE A 312 16.46 -13.19 1.55
C ILE A 312 17.85 -12.72 1.07
N GLN A 313 18.44 -11.70 1.71
CA GLN A 313 19.78 -11.22 1.40
C GLN A 313 20.85 -12.29 1.69
N ALA A 314 20.74 -13.01 2.81
CA ALA A 314 21.63 -14.12 3.12
C ALA A 314 21.53 -15.24 2.05
N LEU A 315 20.32 -15.61 1.62
CA LEU A 315 20.13 -16.55 0.50
C LEU A 315 20.77 -16.04 -0.80
N ALA A 316 20.60 -14.76 -1.13
CA ALA A 316 21.18 -14.16 -2.33
C ALA A 316 22.72 -14.21 -2.33
N GLN A 317 23.33 -14.17 -1.14
CA GLN A 317 24.77 -14.28 -0.93
C GLN A 317 25.29 -15.73 -0.91
N GLY A 318 24.42 -16.73 -1.13
CA GLY A 318 24.77 -18.14 -1.09
C GLY A 318 24.87 -18.71 0.33
N GLU A 319 24.35 -17.99 1.33
CA GLU A 319 24.24 -18.53 2.68
C GLU A 319 23.02 -19.46 2.79
N SER A 320 22.99 -20.27 3.85
CA SER A 320 21.87 -21.18 4.15
C SER A 320 21.17 -20.77 5.46
N PRO A 321 20.48 -19.62 5.51
CA PRO A 321 19.76 -19.20 6.70
C PRO A 321 18.59 -20.16 7.00
N SER A 322 18.21 -20.24 8.28
CA SER A 322 16.94 -20.87 8.65
C SER A 322 15.81 -19.94 8.21
N LEU A 323 15.00 -20.37 7.25
CA LEU A 323 13.85 -19.62 6.78
C LEU A 323 12.65 -19.92 7.68
N ASP A 324 11.96 -18.88 8.13
CA ASP A 324 10.64 -19.04 8.74
C ASP A 324 9.56 -19.22 7.66
N GLN A 325 8.39 -19.72 8.07
CA GLN A 325 7.29 -19.98 7.14
C GLN A 325 6.84 -18.72 6.40
N ALA A 326 6.82 -17.57 7.09
CA ALA A 326 6.42 -16.30 6.48
C ALA A 326 7.37 -15.88 5.35
N THR A 327 8.67 -16.13 5.49
CA THR A 327 9.65 -15.89 4.44
C THR A 327 9.46 -16.84 3.26
N ILE A 328 9.16 -18.12 3.52
CA ILE A 328 8.86 -19.11 2.47
C ILE A 328 7.61 -18.71 1.67
N ASP A 329 6.56 -18.27 2.37
CA ASP A 329 5.31 -17.84 1.76
C ASP A 329 5.53 -16.59 0.88
N LEU A 330 6.30 -15.61 1.38
CA LEU A 330 6.69 -14.42 0.62
C LEU A 330 7.49 -14.78 -0.64
N LEU A 331 8.50 -15.64 -0.52
CA LEU A 331 9.28 -16.13 -1.67
C LEU A 331 8.38 -16.82 -2.71
N SER A 332 7.41 -17.60 -2.25
CA SER A 332 6.45 -18.29 -3.12
C SER A 332 5.53 -17.32 -3.86
N GLN A 333 5.08 -16.24 -3.20
CA GLN A 333 4.30 -15.16 -3.84
C GLN A 333 5.08 -14.49 -4.98
N HIS A 334 6.41 -14.37 -4.83
CA HIS A 334 7.31 -13.88 -5.87
C HIS A 334 7.84 -14.97 -6.82
N GLN A 335 7.12 -16.10 -6.90
CA GLN A 335 7.39 -17.20 -7.84
C GLN A 335 8.82 -17.78 -7.67
N ILE A 336 9.29 -17.91 -6.43
CA ILE A 336 10.52 -18.62 -6.10
C ILE A 336 10.12 -20.00 -5.55
N THR A 337 10.48 -21.06 -6.28
CA THR A 337 9.99 -22.42 -5.99
C THR A 337 10.86 -23.14 -4.94
N GLU A 338 10.32 -24.18 -4.30
CA GLU A 338 11.10 -25.03 -3.38
C GLU A 338 12.31 -25.69 -4.06
N GLU A 339 12.20 -26.00 -5.36
CA GLU A 339 13.31 -26.50 -6.17
C GLU A 339 14.43 -25.47 -6.28
N GLN A 340 14.08 -24.22 -6.59
CA GLN A 340 15.02 -23.09 -6.61
C GLN A 340 15.68 -22.88 -5.24
N LEU A 341 14.92 -22.99 -4.15
CA LEU A 341 15.47 -22.91 -2.78
C LEU A 341 16.40 -24.08 -2.46
N THR A 342 16.19 -25.25 -3.07
CA THR A 342 17.08 -26.41 -2.91
C THR A 342 18.40 -26.18 -3.64
N ILE A 343 18.37 -25.53 -4.82
CA ILE A 343 19.58 -25.17 -5.59
C ILE A 343 20.47 -24.21 -4.78
N LEU A 344 19.90 -23.24 -4.09
CA LEU A 344 20.65 -22.25 -3.28
C LEU A 344 21.35 -22.84 -2.04
N LYS A 345 20.94 -24.03 -1.59
CA LYS A 345 21.46 -24.68 -0.37
C LYS A 345 22.58 -25.69 -0.64
N GLN A 346 22.89 -25.95 -1.92
CA GLN A 346 23.98 -26.83 -2.35
C GLN A 346 25.29 -26.05 -2.41
#